data_AF-A0A7C7QCW8-F1
#
_entry.id   AF-A0A7C7QCW8-F1
#
_cell.length_a   1.000
_cell.length_b   1.000
_cell.length_c   1.000
_cell.angle_alpha   90.00
_cell.angle_beta   90.00
_cell.angle_gamma   90.00
#
_symmetry.space_group_name_H-M   'P 1'
#
loop_
_entity.id
_entity.type
_entity.pdbx_description
1 polymer ?
#
loop_
_entity_poly.entity_id
_entity_poly.type
_entity_poly.pdbx_seq_one_letter_code
_entity_poly.pdbx_strand_id
1 'polypeptide(L)'
;ARRALVEELEPVQIPNKPYDALCHQLAGLLTERNRWRYVEVLETFCKAYPYRDVASTDLDKVLSYMHDRYPRLAWVAFEDKVFLRPQRLKSLYEYYFENLSMIPDEKQYLVVDQTTDTPVGILDEAFVAEYGEPGIKFIVRGSPWKITAIYGDRIYVKPVNDPTGAIPSWVGEEIPVPLEIALEVGAIRRFVEEQIKARKGEKEIVEALSDRYPASPSTVTEAIRETIEQAEKGFPIPTDKLITIEEWKNYLIVQCCFGTLVNRTLARVLGQILAEEYGEDVRVQEDPYRIVVEKAGGLTGEAMKRLLLELPNKDVRAIALEAVSKTGLFKHRLIHVARKFGAIARGADFTDFSLRQLVRSFEGTAIFEEALKDMEANDMDLPGLLQVLELVRRGEIKIAAIRRRRIPTPIARIGIQRISRKTDIIPSEKLKGILVESARARLLNEALVLICVNCWEYVENVRVKNLPDPIQCPYCHSTRIGMVKEALEDVRRVAEKRGRSLKGREQRILEVALETAELADRYGLPSAVALAGHRLKPRDAESILEREPQLGERFYELVIEAERNALKRRFW
;
A
#
# COMPACT_ATOMS: atom_id res chain seq x y z
N ALA A 1 12.34 -6.52 10.39
CA ALA A 1 13.21 -7.53 11.02
C ALA A 1 14.57 -6.95 11.40
N ARG A 2 15.43 -6.50 10.45
CA ARG A 2 16.74 -5.89 10.79
C ARG A 2 16.61 -4.77 11.83
N ARG A 3 15.79 -3.74 11.54
CA ARG A 3 15.55 -2.61 12.45
C ARG A 3 15.03 -3.03 13.82
N ALA A 4 14.03 -3.92 13.84
CA ALA A 4 13.50 -4.47 15.08
C ALA A 4 14.54 -5.21 15.94
N LEU A 5 15.48 -5.95 15.33
CA LEU A 5 16.56 -6.64 16.07
C LEU A 5 17.58 -5.68 16.69
N VAL A 6 17.72 -4.47 16.13
CA VAL A 6 18.59 -3.42 16.66
C VAL A 6 17.81 -2.34 17.43
N GLU A 7 16.54 -2.62 17.76
CA GLU A 7 15.63 -1.72 18.49
C GLU A 7 15.46 -0.33 17.84
N GLU A 8 15.65 -0.27 16.51
CA GLU A 8 15.37 0.93 15.72
C GLU A 8 13.87 0.98 15.44
N LEU A 9 13.14 1.67 16.33
CA LEU A 9 11.69 1.88 16.29
C LEU A 9 11.35 3.25 15.69
N GLU A 10 10.14 3.38 15.17
CA GLU A 10 9.62 4.65 14.68
C GLU A 10 9.57 5.71 15.81
N PRO A 11 9.88 6.98 15.52
CA PRO A 11 9.81 8.03 16.52
C PRO A 11 8.37 8.27 16.96
N VAL A 12 8.17 8.46 18.26
CA VAL A 12 6.85 8.86 18.80
C VAL A 12 6.54 10.28 18.32
N GLN A 13 5.49 10.40 17.52
CA GLN A 13 4.98 11.70 17.09
C GLN A 13 4.00 12.23 18.14
N ILE A 14 4.36 13.33 18.78
CA ILE A 14 3.49 14.01 19.76
C ILE A 14 2.83 15.19 19.04
N PRO A 15 1.48 15.28 19.01
CA PRO A 15 0.77 16.39 18.39
C PRO A 15 1.24 17.73 18.94
N ASN A 16 1.54 18.68 18.05
CA ASN A 16 1.97 20.02 18.44
C ASN A 16 0.77 20.92 18.66
N LYS A 17 0.63 21.46 19.87
CA LYS A 17 -0.46 22.37 20.27
C LYS A 17 -1.86 21.88 19.83
N PRO A 18 -2.33 20.69 20.26
CA PRO A 18 -3.66 20.22 19.91
C PRO A 18 -4.72 21.19 20.46
N TYR A 19 -5.40 21.91 19.57
CA TYR A 19 -6.30 23.00 19.93
C TYR A 19 -7.66 22.48 20.44
N ASP A 20 -8.07 21.28 20.03
CA ASP A 20 -9.25 20.60 20.56
C ASP A 20 -9.08 20.33 22.06
N ALA A 21 -7.95 19.73 22.44
CA ALA A 21 -7.57 19.49 23.83
C ALA A 21 -7.34 20.82 24.57
N LEU A 22 -6.70 21.82 23.96
CA LEU A 22 -6.52 23.14 24.56
C LEU A 22 -7.87 23.80 24.89
N CYS A 23 -8.84 23.77 23.96
CA CYS A 23 -10.19 24.29 24.17
C CYS A 23 -10.88 23.61 25.36
N HIS A 24 -10.77 22.28 25.43
CA HIS A 24 -11.33 21.51 26.55
C HIS A 24 -10.68 21.86 27.89
N GLN A 25 -9.36 21.97 27.94
CA GLN A 25 -8.64 22.34 29.17
C GLN A 25 -8.93 23.78 29.61
N LEU A 26 -9.07 24.72 28.67
CA LEU A 26 -9.50 26.10 28.97
C LEU A 26 -10.92 26.14 29.54
N ALA A 27 -11.84 25.31 29.01
CA ALA A 27 -13.16 25.14 29.59
C ALA A 27 -13.08 24.56 31.02
N GLY A 28 -12.19 23.60 31.25
CA GLY A 28 -11.89 23.05 32.57
C GLY A 28 -11.43 24.12 33.57
N LEU A 29 -10.47 24.98 33.19
CA LEU A 29 -10.03 26.11 34.01
C LEU A 29 -11.20 27.03 34.39
N LEU A 30 -12.15 27.26 33.48
CA LEU A 30 -13.34 28.06 33.75
C LEU A 30 -14.32 27.37 34.69
N THR A 31 -14.34 26.03 34.77
CA THR A 31 -15.15 25.34 35.80
C THR A 31 -14.60 25.56 37.21
N GLU A 32 -13.28 25.69 37.35
CA GLU A 32 -12.60 25.93 38.62
C GLU A 32 -12.70 27.39 39.06
N ARG A 33 -12.37 28.34 38.17
CA ARG A 33 -12.29 29.78 38.50
C ARG A 33 -12.96 30.65 37.44
N ASN A 34 -13.60 31.72 37.90
CA ASN A 34 -14.38 32.65 37.07
C ASN A 34 -13.58 33.47 36.05
N ARG A 35 -12.28 33.72 36.29
CA ARG A 35 -11.44 34.65 35.52
C ARG A 35 -10.00 34.15 35.46
N TRP A 36 -9.41 34.19 34.28
CA TRP A 36 -8.03 33.82 34.02
C TRP A 36 -7.34 34.85 33.11
N ARG A 37 -6.07 35.14 33.39
CA ARG A 37 -5.21 35.93 32.50
C ARG A 37 -4.45 35.02 31.56
N TYR A 38 -4.18 35.47 30.34
CA TYR A 38 -3.42 34.68 29.36
C TYR A 38 -2.06 34.26 29.90
N VAL A 39 -1.36 35.16 30.60
CA VAL A 39 -0.04 34.89 31.18
C VAL A 39 -0.06 33.69 32.12
N GLU A 40 -1.07 33.59 32.99
CA GLU A 40 -1.22 32.48 33.95
C GLU A 40 -1.44 31.14 33.22
N VAL A 41 -2.22 31.16 32.14
CA VAL A 41 -2.46 29.99 31.29
C VAL A 41 -1.18 29.58 30.57
N LEU A 42 -0.49 30.51 29.93
CA LEU A 42 0.76 30.23 29.20
C LEU A 42 1.82 29.65 30.15
N GLU A 43 2.02 30.25 31.33
CA GLU A 43 2.96 29.75 32.34
C GLU A 43 2.65 28.31 32.79
N THR A 44 1.38 27.94 32.81
CA THR A 44 0.94 26.59 33.21
C THR A 44 1.08 25.61 32.06
N PHE A 45 0.58 25.96 30.87
CA PHE A 45 0.52 25.06 29.72
C PHE A 45 1.89 24.82 29.09
N CYS A 46 2.78 25.82 29.06
CA CYS A 46 4.15 25.65 28.53
C CYS A 46 4.98 24.59 29.27
N LYS A 47 4.56 24.16 30.47
CA LYS A 47 5.21 23.06 31.21
C LYS A 47 4.91 21.68 30.60
N ALA A 48 3.86 21.55 29.80
CA ALA A 48 3.52 20.32 29.11
C ALA A 48 4.15 20.27 27.71
N TYR A 49 4.77 19.15 27.34
CA TYR A 49 5.52 19.00 26.09
C TYR A 49 4.73 19.41 24.82
N PRO A 50 3.44 19.04 24.62
CA PRO A 50 2.66 19.44 23.45
C PRO A 50 2.45 20.97 23.32
N TYR A 51 2.52 21.69 24.44
CA TYR A 51 2.23 23.12 24.52
C TYR A 51 3.46 23.96 24.85
N ARG A 52 4.66 23.38 24.83
CA ARG A 52 5.93 24.08 25.18
C ARG A 52 6.14 25.39 24.41
N ASP A 53 5.64 25.46 23.17
CA ASP A 53 5.77 26.60 22.28
C ASP A 53 4.45 27.40 22.14
N VAL A 54 3.44 27.14 22.98
CA VAL A 54 2.13 27.81 22.89
C VAL A 54 2.28 29.32 23.13
N ALA A 55 1.69 30.12 22.26
CA ALA A 55 1.79 31.57 22.29
C ALA A 55 0.44 32.23 22.56
N SER A 56 0.46 33.53 22.90
CA SER A 56 -0.77 34.32 23.05
C SER A 56 -1.66 34.28 21.80
N THR A 57 -1.06 34.20 20.61
CA THR A 57 -1.80 34.10 19.34
C THR A 57 -2.58 32.80 19.21
N ASP A 58 -2.06 31.70 19.77
CA ASP A 58 -2.74 30.40 19.77
C ASP A 58 -3.94 30.45 20.72
N LEU A 59 -3.77 31.07 21.90
CA LEU A 59 -4.87 31.34 22.82
C LEU A 59 -5.93 32.24 22.17
N ASP A 60 -5.53 33.29 21.45
CA ASP A 60 -6.46 34.17 20.75
C ASP A 60 -7.35 33.38 19.76
N LYS A 61 -6.78 32.45 18.98
CA LYS A 61 -7.56 31.60 18.05
C LYS A 61 -8.60 30.74 18.77
N VAL A 62 -8.18 30.01 19.80
CA VAL A 62 -9.07 29.10 20.55
C VAL A 62 -10.12 29.89 21.34
N LEU A 63 -9.71 30.97 22.00
CA LEU A 63 -10.63 31.81 22.77
C LEU A 63 -11.59 32.60 21.88
N SER A 64 -11.19 32.98 20.67
CA SER A 64 -12.12 33.54 19.66
C SER A 64 -13.24 32.56 19.35
N TYR A 65 -12.91 31.29 19.09
CA TYR A 65 -13.95 30.27 18.92
C TYR A 65 -14.84 30.14 20.17
N MET A 66 -14.26 30.08 21.37
CA MET A 66 -15.03 29.98 22.62
C MET A 66 -15.94 31.18 22.88
N HIS A 67 -15.54 32.38 22.40
CA HIS A 67 -16.28 33.64 22.50
C HIS A 67 -17.41 33.73 21.48
N ASP A 68 -17.14 33.37 20.23
CA ASP A 68 -18.04 33.60 19.11
C ASP A 68 -19.08 32.49 18.92
N ARG A 69 -18.77 31.25 19.35
CA ARG A 69 -19.74 30.14 19.30
C ARG A 69 -20.99 30.43 20.13
N TYR A 70 -22.12 29.90 19.70
CA TYR A 70 -23.37 29.94 20.45
C TYR A 70 -23.88 28.52 20.78
N PRO A 71 -24.23 28.21 22.04
CA PRO A 71 -24.04 29.04 23.24
C PRO A 71 -22.57 29.26 23.58
N ARG A 72 -22.22 30.39 24.21
CA ARG A 72 -20.82 30.77 24.50
C ARG A 72 -20.15 29.86 25.54
N LEU A 73 -18.85 29.55 25.38
CA LEU A 73 -18.05 28.85 26.41
C LEU A 73 -17.23 29.79 27.28
N ALA A 74 -16.78 30.92 26.73
CA ALA A 74 -15.98 31.91 27.46
C ALA A 74 -16.32 33.31 26.97
N TRP A 75 -16.36 34.30 27.87
CA TRP A 75 -16.29 35.70 27.48
C TRP A 75 -14.82 36.14 27.50
N VAL A 76 -14.39 36.95 26.54
CA VAL A 76 -12.96 37.24 26.33
C VAL A 76 -12.81 38.74 26.07
N ALA A 77 -11.92 39.37 26.83
CA ALA A 77 -11.41 40.71 26.56
C ALA A 77 -10.03 40.55 25.92
N PHE A 78 -9.97 40.64 24.59
CA PHE A 78 -8.73 40.42 23.83
C PHE A 78 -7.67 41.49 24.09
N GLU A 79 -8.08 42.75 24.29
CA GLU A 79 -7.18 43.87 24.63
C GLU A 79 -6.52 43.67 25.99
N ASP A 80 -7.30 43.25 26.99
CA ASP A 80 -6.82 43.00 28.35
C ASP A 80 -6.14 41.64 28.51
N LYS A 81 -6.21 40.76 27.50
CA LYS A 81 -5.73 39.37 27.52
C LYS A 81 -6.27 38.59 28.73
N VAL A 82 -7.60 38.67 28.91
CA VAL A 82 -8.35 38.00 29.98
C VAL A 82 -9.56 37.29 29.42
N PHE A 83 -9.87 36.12 29.96
CA PHE A 83 -11.13 35.43 29.69
C PHE A 83 -11.85 35.06 30.99
N LEU A 84 -13.18 34.98 30.87
CA LEU A 84 -14.13 34.90 31.95
C LEU A 84 -15.17 33.82 31.68
N ARG A 85 -15.65 33.21 32.75
CA ARG A 85 -16.72 32.23 32.70
C ARG A 85 -18.02 32.89 32.22
N PRO A 86 -18.80 32.26 31.31
CA PRO A 86 -20.08 32.79 30.88
C PRO A 86 -21.09 32.78 32.03
N GLN A 87 -22.07 33.70 31.99
CA GLN A 87 -23.14 33.75 33.00
C GLN A 87 -24.01 32.48 32.98
N ARG A 88 -24.27 31.93 31.78
CA ARG A 88 -25.01 30.68 31.61
C ARG A 88 -24.04 29.50 31.64
N LEU A 89 -24.00 28.79 32.75
CA LEU A 89 -23.05 27.70 32.98
C LEU A 89 -23.42 26.41 32.26
N LYS A 90 -24.71 26.18 31.98
CA LYS A 90 -25.21 24.92 31.42
C LYS A 90 -24.40 24.42 30.22
N SER A 91 -24.18 25.28 29.23
CA SER A 91 -23.45 24.91 28.01
C SER A 91 -21.95 24.67 28.22
N LEU A 92 -21.33 25.37 29.16
CA LEU A 92 -19.92 25.14 29.52
C LEU A 92 -19.76 23.77 30.20
N TYR A 93 -20.67 23.45 31.13
CA TYR A 93 -20.65 22.17 31.85
C TYR A 93 -21.02 21.00 30.93
N GLU A 94 -22.06 21.14 30.11
CA GLU A 94 -22.43 20.14 29.09
C GLU A 94 -21.23 19.85 28.18
N TYR A 95 -20.61 20.90 27.61
CA TYR A 95 -19.40 20.73 26.80
C TYR A 95 -18.29 20.01 27.56
N TYR A 96 -17.93 20.46 28.76
CA TYR A 96 -16.80 19.89 29.49
C TYR A 96 -16.99 18.41 29.83
N PHE A 97 -18.18 18.02 30.31
CA PHE A 97 -18.47 16.65 30.75
C PHE A 97 -18.85 15.71 29.60
N GLU A 98 -19.49 16.21 28.54
CA GLU A 98 -19.79 15.40 27.35
C GLU A 98 -18.56 15.22 26.45
N ASN A 99 -17.50 16.02 26.57
CA ASN A 99 -16.32 15.98 25.71
C ASN A 99 -15.02 15.60 26.45
N LEU A 100 -15.09 14.75 27.49
CA LEU A 100 -13.91 14.34 28.26
C LEU A 100 -12.88 13.50 27.46
N SER A 101 -13.33 12.78 26.43
CA SER A 101 -12.47 11.94 25.59
C SER A 101 -12.10 12.67 24.30
N MET A 102 -10.82 12.62 23.94
CA MET A 102 -10.31 13.06 22.63
C MET A 102 -10.29 11.93 21.59
N ILE A 103 -10.66 10.70 21.99
CA ILE A 103 -10.87 9.58 21.08
C ILE A 103 -12.20 9.81 20.37
N PRO A 104 -12.22 9.94 19.02
CA PRO A 104 -13.47 10.14 18.29
C PRO A 104 -14.35 8.88 18.36
N ASP A 105 -15.66 9.07 18.40
CA ASP A 105 -16.62 7.98 18.20
C ASP A 105 -16.61 7.62 16.70
N GLU A 106 -16.25 6.39 16.35
CA GLU A 106 -16.29 5.91 14.97
C GLU A 106 -17.59 5.18 14.67
N LYS A 107 -18.26 5.59 13.59
CA LYS A 107 -19.46 4.90 13.10
C LYS A 107 -19.08 3.75 12.17
N GLN A 108 -19.84 2.67 12.23
CA GLN A 108 -19.71 1.53 11.32
C GLN A 108 -20.98 1.39 10.48
N TYR A 109 -20.80 1.09 9.20
CA TYR A 109 -21.88 0.91 8.24
C TYR A 109 -22.02 -0.56 7.85
N LEU A 110 -23.24 -1.09 7.90
CA LEU A 110 -23.51 -2.45 7.46
C LEU A 110 -23.65 -2.49 5.92
N VAL A 111 -22.81 -3.28 5.26
CA VAL A 111 -22.90 -3.51 3.82
C VAL A 111 -23.91 -4.61 3.54
N VAL A 112 -24.94 -4.30 2.75
CA VAL A 112 -26.04 -5.21 2.41
C VAL A 112 -26.10 -5.42 0.90
N ASP A 113 -26.08 -6.67 0.46
CA ASP A 113 -26.33 -7.03 -0.93
C ASP A 113 -27.81 -6.81 -1.25
N GLN A 114 -28.11 -5.85 -2.11
CA GLN A 114 -29.47 -5.50 -2.53
C GLN A 114 -30.16 -6.63 -3.32
N THR A 115 -29.41 -7.56 -3.91
CA THR A 115 -29.98 -8.66 -4.70
C THR A 115 -30.48 -9.81 -3.84
N THR A 116 -29.82 -10.05 -2.70
CA THR A 116 -30.12 -11.17 -1.79
C THR A 116 -30.64 -10.71 -0.42
N ASP A 117 -30.60 -9.40 -0.15
CA ASP A 117 -30.84 -8.77 1.15
C ASP A 117 -29.96 -9.34 2.28
N THR A 118 -28.73 -9.75 1.95
CA THR A 118 -27.81 -10.37 2.90
C THR A 118 -26.66 -9.45 3.31
N PRO A 119 -26.21 -9.52 4.58
CA PRO A 119 -25.06 -8.75 5.04
C PRO A 119 -23.75 -9.32 4.46
N VAL A 120 -23.00 -8.45 3.78
CA VAL A 120 -21.73 -8.79 3.12
C VAL A 120 -20.56 -8.52 4.05
N GLY A 121 -20.61 -7.43 4.82
CA GLY A 121 -19.55 -6.96 5.68
C GLY A 121 -19.93 -5.65 6.38
N ILE A 122 -18.93 -5.01 6.98
CA ILE A 122 -19.05 -3.72 7.66
C ILE A 122 -18.09 -2.76 6.95
N LEU A 123 -18.26 -1.44 7.03
CA LEU A 123 -17.27 -0.46 6.60
C LEU A 123 -17.16 0.64 7.65
N ASP A 124 -15.95 1.12 7.91
CA ASP A 124 -15.71 2.22 8.84
C ASP A 124 -16.07 3.57 8.20
N GLU A 125 -16.52 4.52 9.01
CA GLU A 125 -16.98 5.84 8.57
C GLU A 125 -15.95 6.59 7.70
N ALA A 126 -14.65 6.48 8.01
CA ALA A 126 -13.60 7.13 7.24
C ALA A 126 -13.55 6.64 5.78
N PHE A 127 -13.76 5.34 5.55
CA PHE A 127 -13.81 4.79 4.20
C PHE A 127 -15.07 5.24 3.46
N VAL A 128 -16.21 5.24 4.15
CA VAL A 128 -17.49 5.69 3.59
C VAL A 128 -17.44 7.19 3.27
N ALA A 129 -16.74 7.99 4.07
CA ALA A 129 -16.55 9.41 3.79
C ALA A 129 -15.73 9.63 2.50
N GLU A 130 -14.66 8.87 2.28
CA GLU A 130 -13.79 9.04 1.11
C GLU A 130 -14.36 8.38 -0.17
N TYR A 131 -15.08 7.25 -0.04
CA TYR A 131 -15.49 6.41 -1.18
C TYR A 131 -16.97 6.00 -1.19
N GLY A 132 -17.81 6.53 -0.30
CA GLY A 132 -19.21 6.13 -0.12
C GLY A 132 -20.20 6.66 -1.16
N GLU A 133 -19.77 7.15 -2.31
CA GLU A 133 -20.71 7.69 -3.29
C GLU A 133 -21.40 6.58 -4.10
N PRO A 134 -22.72 6.70 -4.41
CA PRO A 134 -23.39 5.79 -5.33
C PRO A 134 -22.66 5.70 -6.67
N GLY A 135 -22.40 4.49 -7.12
CA GLY A 135 -21.61 4.25 -8.33
C GLY A 135 -20.17 3.84 -8.08
N ILE A 136 -19.61 4.18 -6.91
CA ILE A 136 -18.29 3.72 -6.48
C ILE A 136 -18.35 2.22 -6.22
N LYS A 137 -17.26 1.54 -6.58
CA LYS A 137 -17.09 0.12 -6.31
C LYS A 137 -16.07 -0.02 -5.19
N PHE A 138 -16.10 -1.14 -4.49
CA PHE A 138 -15.13 -1.47 -3.47
C PHE A 138 -15.03 -2.99 -3.30
N ILE A 139 -13.96 -3.47 -2.65
CA ILE A 139 -13.72 -4.89 -2.47
C ILE A 139 -13.92 -5.27 -0.99
N VAL A 140 -14.84 -6.19 -0.71
CA VAL A 140 -15.00 -6.79 0.63
C VAL A 140 -14.97 -8.31 0.50
N ARG A 141 -14.19 -8.95 1.40
CA ARG A 141 -13.96 -10.41 1.40
C ARG A 141 -13.45 -10.96 0.06
N GLY A 142 -12.66 -10.15 -0.66
CA GLY A 142 -12.08 -10.51 -1.96
C GLY A 142 -13.07 -10.48 -3.14
N SER A 143 -14.29 -10.01 -2.93
CA SER A 143 -15.30 -9.83 -3.97
C SER A 143 -15.58 -8.34 -4.20
N PRO A 144 -15.74 -7.90 -5.45
CA PRO A 144 -16.07 -6.52 -5.77
C PRO A 144 -17.58 -6.25 -5.75
N TRP A 145 -17.92 -5.12 -5.15
CA TRP A 145 -19.27 -4.65 -4.91
C TRP A 145 -19.41 -3.22 -5.42
N LYS A 146 -20.56 -2.87 -5.98
CA LYS A 146 -20.87 -1.49 -6.39
C LYS A 146 -21.91 -0.90 -5.47
N ILE A 147 -21.63 0.26 -4.87
CA ILE A 147 -22.57 1.03 -4.06
C ILE A 147 -23.73 1.46 -4.96
N THR A 148 -24.94 1.11 -4.57
CA THR A 148 -26.17 1.54 -5.25
C THR A 148 -26.83 2.67 -4.48
N ALA A 149 -26.84 2.61 -3.16
CA ALA A 149 -27.37 3.64 -2.29
C ALA A 149 -26.79 3.53 -0.88
N ILE A 150 -26.83 4.62 -0.14
CA ILE A 150 -26.58 4.66 1.31
C ILE A 150 -27.85 5.16 1.98
N TYR A 151 -28.36 4.41 2.96
CA TYR A 151 -29.53 4.80 3.75
C TYR A 151 -29.25 4.53 5.23
N GLY A 152 -29.23 5.61 6.02
CA GLY A 152 -28.87 5.54 7.44
C GLY A 152 -27.52 4.87 7.63
N ASP A 153 -27.52 3.76 8.35
CA ASP A 153 -26.30 3.01 8.72
C ASP A 153 -26.05 1.81 7.81
N ARG A 154 -26.71 1.78 6.64
CA ARG A 154 -26.64 0.69 5.67
C ARG A 154 -26.17 1.17 4.31
N ILE A 155 -25.24 0.43 3.74
CA ILE A 155 -24.73 0.64 2.38
C ILE A 155 -25.25 -0.51 1.53
N TYR A 156 -26.16 -0.18 0.62
CA TYR A 156 -26.70 -1.12 -0.34
C TYR A 156 -25.75 -1.27 -1.51
N VAL A 157 -25.44 -2.52 -1.83
CA VAL A 157 -24.51 -2.86 -2.90
C VAL A 157 -25.09 -3.90 -3.83
N LYS A 158 -24.52 -3.97 -5.02
CA LYS A 158 -24.73 -5.09 -5.93
C LYS A 158 -23.40 -5.74 -6.30
N PRO A 159 -23.36 -7.07 -6.47
CA PRO A 159 -22.17 -7.72 -6.98
C PRO A 159 -21.90 -7.19 -8.38
N VAL A 160 -20.65 -6.88 -8.66
CA VAL A 160 -20.21 -6.51 -10.00
C VAL A 160 -19.11 -7.45 -10.41
N ASN A 161 -19.03 -7.80 -11.69
CA ASN A 161 -17.88 -8.55 -12.19
C ASN A 161 -16.66 -7.65 -12.36
N ASP A 162 -16.85 -6.33 -12.24
CA ASP A 162 -15.85 -5.29 -12.40
C ASP A 162 -15.17 -4.95 -11.06
N PRO A 163 -13.90 -5.35 -10.86
CA PRO A 163 -13.16 -5.19 -9.64
C PRO A 163 -12.57 -3.79 -9.48
N THR A 164 -12.93 -2.82 -10.33
CA THR A 164 -12.52 -1.41 -10.21
C THR A 164 -13.15 -0.74 -8.98
N GLY A 165 -12.80 -1.18 -7.77
CA GLY A 165 -13.27 -0.58 -6.53
C GLY A 165 -12.22 -0.27 -5.47
N ALA A 166 -12.38 0.85 -4.78
CA ALA A 166 -11.51 1.21 -3.66
C ALA A 166 -11.42 0.05 -2.65
N ILE A 167 -10.21 -0.26 -2.18
CA ILE A 167 -10.08 -1.21 -1.09
C ILE A 167 -10.41 -0.48 0.21
N PRO A 168 -11.35 -1.01 1.02
CA PRO A 168 -11.57 -0.54 2.38
C PRO A 168 -10.25 -0.49 3.15
N SER A 169 -9.83 0.71 3.51
CA SER A 169 -8.88 0.88 4.60
C SER A 169 -9.68 0.70 5.88
N TRP A 170 -9.69 -0.52 6.43
CA TRP A 170 -10.19 -0.74 7.77
C TRP A 170 -9.30 -0.02 8.77
N VAL A 171 -9.89 0.45 9.86
CA VAL A 171 -9.11 0.87 11.03
C VAL A 171 -8.33 -0.35 11.53
N GLY A 172 -7.02 -0.37 11.21
CA GLY A 172 -6.07 -1.37 11.68
C GLY A 172 -5.45 -2.32 10.65
N GLU A 173 -5.75 -2.28 9.35
CA GLU A 173 -5.26 -3.34 8.43
C GLU A 173 -3.91 -3.10 7.71
N GLU A 174 -3.38 -1.89 7.59
CA GLU A 174 -1.99 -1.70 7.13
C GLU A 174 -1.36 -0.48 7.82
N ILE A 175 -0.40 -0.73 8.72
CA ILE A 175 0.49 0.33 9.25
C ILE A 175 1.16 0.98 8.03
N PRO A 176 1.00 2.30 7.82
CA PRO A 176 1.62 2.99 6.69
C PRO A 176 3.12 2.72 6.67
N VAL A 177 3.67 2.38 5.49
CA VAL A 177 5.11 2.16 5.36
C VAL A 177 5.80 3.53 5.47
N PRO A 178 6.67 3.76 6.47
CA PRO A 178 7.36 5.03 6.64
C PRO A 178 8.33 5.32 5.49
N LEU A 179 8.61 6.61 5.28
CA LEU A 179 9.54 7.10 4.25
C LEU A 179 10.91 6.39 4.34
N GLU A 180 11.48 6.31 5.55
CA GLU A 180 12.78 5.68 5.80
C GLU A 180 12.83 4.20 5.44
N ILE A 181 11.74 3.45 5.66
CA ILE A 181 11.64 2.04 5.30
C ILE A 181 11.55 1.89 3.78
N ALA A 182 10.77 2.74 3.12
CA ALA A 182 10.65 2.70 1.67
C ALA A 182 11.96 3.08 0.98
N LEU A 183 12.68 4.10 1.47
CA LEU A 183 14.01 4.46 0.99
C LEU A 183 15.01 3.31 1.18
N GLU A 184 14.94 2.57 2.27
CA GLU A 184 15.79 1.40 2.50
C GLU A 184 15.53 0.29 1.45
N VAL A 185 14.27 0.06 1.08
CA VAL A 185 13.93 -0.83 -0.05
C VAL A 185 14.50 -0.29 -1.37
N GLY A 186 14.43 1.02 -1.58
CA GLY A 186 15.08 1.69 -2.72
C GLY A 186 16.60 1.45 -2.74
N ALA A 187 17.26 1.48 -1.59
CA ALA A 187 18.69 1.23 -1.44
C ALA A 187 19.05 -0.24 -1.70
N ILE A 188 18.20 -1.20 -1.31
CA ILE A 188 18.36 -2.62 -1.70
C ILE A 188 18.33 -2.75 -3.22
N ARG A 189 17.37 -2.09 -3.90
CA ARG A 189 17.28 -2.12 -5.36
C ARG A 189 18.52 -1.54 -6.03
N ARG A 190 19.04 -0.42 -5.51
CA ARG A 190 20.30 0.18 -5.97
C ARG A 190 21.47 -0.78 -5.81
N PHE A 191 21.59 -1.41 -4.64
CA PHE A 191 22.64 -2.38 -4.38
C PHE A 191 22.61 -3.54 -5.40
N VAL A 192 21.43 -4.11 -5.65
CA VAL A 192 21.27 -5.17 -6.66
C VAL A 192 21.69 -4.69 -8.05
N GLU A 193 21.26 -3.50 -8.47
CA GLU A 193 21.64 -2.90 -9.75
C GLU A 193 23.17 -2.76 -9.89
N GLU A 194 23.84 -2.25 -8.85
CA GLU A 194 25.29 -2.05 -8.82
C GLU A 194 26.06 -3.39 -8.92
N GLN A 195 25.62 -4.41 -8.18
CA GLN A 195 26.26 -5.74 -8.22
C GLN A 195 26.09 -6.43 -9.58
N ILE A 196 24.90 -6.33 -10.20
CA ILE A 196 24.67 -6.87 -11.55
C ILE A 196 25.54 -6.15 -12.58
N LYS A 197 25.68 -4.82 -12.50
CA LYS A 197 26.61 -4.06 -13.36
C LYS A 197 28.07 -4.46 -13.16
N ALA A 198 28.45 -4.82 -11.93
CA ALA A 198 29.76 -5.37 -11.59
C ALA A 198 29.94 -6.85 -12.00
N ARG A 199 28.97 -7.45 -12.72
CA ARG A 199 28.96 -8.84 -13.19
C ARG A 199 29.03 -9.87 -12.06
N LYS A 200 28.50 -9.53 -10.89
CA LYS A 200 28.39 -10.42 -9.74
C LYS A 200 27.25 -11.42 -9.95
N GLY A 201 27.43 -12.65 -9.47
CA GLY A 201 26.43 -13.70 -9.61
C GLY A 201 25.25 -13.48 -8.66
N GLU A 202 24.06 -13.93 -9.06
CA GLU A 202 22.83 -13.86 -8.24
C GLU A 202 23.04 -14.45 -6.82
N LYS A 203 23.78 -15.56 -6.70
CA LYS A 203 24.08 -16.18 -5.40
C LYS A 203 24.85 -15.25 -4.46
N GLU A 204 25.87 -14.56 -4.98
CA GLU A 204 26.71 -13.65 -4.19
C GLU A 204 25.90 -12.42 -3.72
N ILE A 205 24.99 -11.93 -4.57
CA ILE A 205 24.08 -10.82 -4.22
C ILE A 205 23.13 -11.24 -3.09
N VAL A 206 22.59 -12.45 -3.18
CA VAL A 206 21.67 -13.02 -2.18
C VAL A 206 22.39 -13.22 -0.85
N GLU A 207 23.59 -13.81 -0.86
CA GLU A 207 24.42 -13.98 0.35
C GLU A 207 24.69 -12.64 1.04
N ALA A 208 25.17 -11.64 0.29
CA ALA A 208 25.45 -10.30 0.83
C ALA A 208 24.20 -9.56 1.37
N LEU A 209 23.01 -9.89 0.89
CA LEU A 209 21.76 -9.37 1.42
C LEU A 209 21.27 -10.16 2.63
N SER A 210 21.41 -11.49 2.63
CA SER A 210 21.08 -12.33 3.78
C SER A 210 21.95 -12.06 5.01
N ASP A 211 23.20 -11.64 4.82
CA ASP A 211 24.07 -11.22 5.94
C ASP A 211 23.60 -9.90 6.57
N ARG A 212 23.04 -9.00 5.75
CA ARG A 212 22.61 -7.66 6.15
C ARG A 212 21.18 -7.62 6.67
N TYR A 213 20.34 -8.51 6.17
CA TYR A 213 18.93 -8.61 6.48
C TYR A 213 18.65 -10.01 7.00
N PRO A 214 18.10 -10.16 8.23
CA PRO A 214 17.85 -11.47 8.85
C PRO A 214 16.71 -12.22 8.13
N ALA A 215 17.01 -12.74 6.95
CA ALA A 215 16.09 -13.42 6.05
C ALA A 215 16.83 -14.56 5.33
N SER A 216 16.14 -15.68 5.12
CA SER A 216 16.74 -16.83 4.43
C SER A 216 17.10 -16.46 2.99
N PRO A 217 18.15 -17.07 2.41
CA PRO A 217 18.52 -16.86 1.02
C PRO A 217 17.34 -17.02 0.05
N SER A 218 16.48 -18.01 0.27
CA SER A 218 15.25 -18.22 -0.53
C SER A 218 14.29 -17.03 -0.52
N THR A 219 14.07 -16.40 0.64
CA THR A 219 13.21 -15.21 0.76
C THR A 219 13.84 -14.00 0.09
N VAL A 220 15.16 -13.84 0.23
CA VAL A 220 15.90 -12.75 -0.44
C VAL A 220 15.84 -12.93 -1.96
N THR A 221 16.10 -14.13 -2.48
CA THR A 221 15.98 -14.45 -3.91
C THR A 221 14.60 -14.09 -4.45
N GLU A 222 13.53 -14.49 -3.76
CA GLU A 222 12.17 -14.16 -4.16
C GLU A 222 11.93 -12.63 -4.14
N ALA A 223 12.41 -11.92 -3.11
CA ALA A 223 12.19 -10.49 -2.94
C ALA A 223 12.90 -9.61 -3.98
N ILE A 224 14.06 -10.03 -4.49
CA ILE A 224 14.85 -9.26 -5.46
C ILE A 224 14.67 -9.71 -6.90
N ARG A 225 13.86 -10.75 -7.16
CA ARG A 225 13.69 -11.40 -8.47
C ARG A 225 13.43 -10.41 -9.60
N GLU A 226 12.43 -9.54 -9.46
CA GLU A 226 12.09 -8.55 -10.48
C GLU A 226 13.16 -7.46 -10.62
N THR A 227 13.89 -7.17 -9.56
CA THR A 227 15.00 -6.21 -9.60
C THR A 227 16.16 -6.78 -10.43
N ILE A 228 16.50 -8.06 -10.23
CA ILE A 228 17.50 -8.76 -11.05
C ILE A 228 17.04 -8.82 -12.51
N GLU A 229 15.80 -9.27 -12.76
CA GLU A 229 15.26 -9.36 -14.12
C GLU A 229 15.30 -8.00 -14.85
N GLN A 230 15.00 -6.92 -14.13
CA GLN A 230 15.04 -5.56 -14.69
C GLN A 230 16.47 -5.07 -14.94
N ALA A 231 17.40 -5.37 -14.02
CA ALA A 231 18.82 -5.03 -14.12
C ALA A 231 19.48 -5.74 -15.32
N GLU A 232 19.23 -7.05 -15.48
CA GLU A 232 19.75 -7.85 -16.60
C GLU A 232 19.27 -7.32 -17.96
N LYS A 233 18.07 -6.74 -18.02
CA LYS A 233 17.51 -6.11 -19.23
C LYS A 233 18.03 -4.69 -19.47
N GLY A 234 18.84 -4.14 -18.56
CA GLY A 234 19.43 -2.81 -18.67
C GLY A 234 18.43 -1.66 -18.56
N PHE A 235 17.26 -1.88 -17.94
CA PHE A 235 16.30 -0.79 -17.72
C PHE A 235 16.63 -0.01 -16.45
N PRO A 236 16.33 1.30 -16.40
CA PRO A 236 16.45 2.07 -15.17
C PRO A 236 15.64 1.44 -14.04
N ILE A 237 16.22 1.35 -12.84
CA ILE A 237 15.57 0.77 -11.66
C ILE A 237 15.16 1.89 -10.71
N PRO A 238 13.90 1.95 -10.25
CA PRO A 238 13.50 2.90 -9.22
C PRO A 238 14.17 2.55 -7.89
N THR A 239 14.90 3.51 -7.33
CA THR A 239 15.71 3.38 -6.11
C THR A 239 15.45 4.56 -5.17
N ASP A 240 16.20 4.64 -4.08
CA ASP A 240 16.24 5.81 -3.18
C ASP A 240 16.87 7.06 -3.84
N LYS A 241 17.50 6.91 -5.02
CA LYS A 241 18.11 8.02 -5.78
C LYS A 241 17.57 8.17 -7.21
N LEU A 242 16.58 7.38 -7.61
CA LEU A 242 16.01 7.44 -8.95
C LEU A 242 14.50 7.20 -8.91
N ILE A 243 13.74 8.20 -9.37
CA ILE A 243 12.35 8.06 -9.75
C ILE A 243 12.30 7.62 -11.21
N THR A 244 11.49 6.60 -11.52
CA THR A 244 11.25 6.19 -12.91
C THR A 244 9.80 6.40 -13.29
N ILE A 245 9.55 7.00 -14.45
CA ILE A 245 8.21 7.20 -15.00
C ILE A 245 8.04 6.27 -16.19
N GLU A 246 7.05 5.39 -16.15
CA GLU A 246 6.78 4.44 -17.22
C GLU A 246 5.40 4.64 -17.80
N GLU A 247 5.34 4.73 -19.14
CA GLU A 247 4.06 4.75 -19.86
C GLU A 247 3.59 3.35 -20.21
N TRP A 248 2.41 2.99 -19.72
CA TRP A 248 1.80 1.71 -20.05
C TRP A 248 0.31 1.87 -20.34
N LYS A 249 -0.09 1.59 -21.59
CA LYS A 249 -1.47 1.80 -22.08
C LYS A 249 -1.97 3.22 -21.76
N ASN A 250 -3.05 3.31 -20.97
CA ASN A 250 -3.69 4.54 -20.53
C ASN A 250 -3.21 4.97 -19.14
N TYR A 251 -2.11 4.41 -18.64
CA TYR A 251 -1.57 4.72 -17.32
C TYR A 251 -0.15 5.27 -17.42
N LEU A 252 0.17 6.17 -16.49
CA LEU A 252 1.52 6.57 -16.14
C LEU A 252 1.86 6.02 -14.77
N ILE A 253 2.98 5.32 -14.68
CA ILE A 253 3.44 4.69 -13.45
C ILE A 253 4.68 5.44 -12.99
N VAL A 254 4.53 6.26 -11.97
CA VAL A 254 5.61 6.97 -11.29
C VAL A 254 6.12 6.08 -10.15
N GLN A 255 7.23 5.38 -10.38
CA GLN A 255 7.83 4.54 -9.35
C GLN A 255 8.76 5.38 -8.46
N CYS A 256 8.40 5.47 -7.19
CA CYS A 256 9.04 6.30 -6.18
C CYS A 256 8.96 5.62 -4.81
N CYS A 257 10.12 5.42 -4.17
CA CYS A 257 10.22 4.67 -2.92
C CYS A 257 10.07 5.58 -1.70
N PHE A 258 8.97 6.34 -1.60
CA PHE A 258 8.78 7.34 -0.55
C PHE A 258 7.83 6.91 0.58
N GLY A 259 7.29 5.69 0.53
CA GLY A 259 6.39 5.20 1.58
C GLY A 259 4.95 5.63 1.35
N THR A 260 4.04 5.15 2.21
CA THR A 260 2.60 5.27 1.96
C THR A 260 2.14 6.73 2.02
N LEU A 261 2.45 7.44 3.11
CA LEU A 261 1.91 8.78 3.35
C LEU A 261 2.52 9.82 2.41
N VAL A 262 3.83 9.78 2.17
CA VAL A 262 4.50 10.70 1.23
C VAL A 262 3.99 10.48 -0.20
N ASN A 263 3.87 9.22 -0.66
CA ASN A 263 3.32 8.94 -1.98
C ASN A 263 1.85 9.37 -2.09
N ARG A 264 1.05 9.21 -1.04
CA ARG A 264 -0.33 9.68 -0.99
C ARG A 264 -0.41 11.20 -1.08
N THR A 265 0.43 11.93 -0.35
CA THR A 265 0.48 13.40 -0.43
C THR A 265 0.91 13.85 -1.83
N LEU A 266 1.95 13.23 -2.40
CA LEU A 266 2.39 13.51 -3.77
C LEU A 266 1.30 13.18 -4.80
N ALA A 267 0.61 12.06 -4.65
CA ALA A 267 -0.49 11.64 -5.52
C ALA A 267 -1.63 12.68 -5.54
N ARG A 268 -2.01 13.22 -4.38
CA ARG A 268 -3.03 14.27 -4.27
C ARG A 268 -2.56 15.59 -4.91
N VAL A 269 -1.32 15.99 -4.67
CA VAL A 269 -0.72 17.19 -5.30
C VAL A 269 -0.69 17.05 -6.82
N LEU A 270 -0.25 15.90 -7.33
CA LEU A 270 -0.24 15.62 -8.77
C LEU A 270 -1.65 15.61 -9.35
N GLY A 271 -2.60 14.96 -8.67
CA GLY A 271 -4.00 14.93 -9.09
C GLY A 271 -4.61 16.33 -9.22
N GLN A 272 -4.36 17.21 -8.23
CA GLN A 272 -4.84 18.59 -8.26
C GLN A 272 -4.25 19.39 -9.42
N ILE A 273 -2.94 19.33 -9.63
CA ILE A 273 -2.27 20.07 -10.72
C ILE A 273 -2.76 19.56 -12.09
N LEU A 274 -2.85 18.25 -12.27
CA LEU A 274 -3.27 17.66 -13.54
C LEU A 274 -4.75 17.95 -13.83
N ALA A 275 -5.62 17.94 -12.81
CA ALA A 275 -7.02 18.29 -12.99
C ALA A 275 -7.19 19.75 -13.45
N GLU A 276 -6.39 20.67 -12.90
CA GLU A 276 -6.38 22.08 -13.31
C GLU A 276 -5.81 22.28 -14.72
N GLU A 277 -4.72 21.59 -15.06
CA GLU A 277 -4.05 21.73 -16.36
C GLU A 277 -4.86 21.13 -17.52
N TYR A 278 -5.49 19.98 -17.30
CA TYR A 278 -6.19 19.24 -18.34
C TYR A 278 -7.72 19.39 -18.32
N GLY A 279 -8.28 19.99 -17.27
CA GLY A 279 -9.73 20.24 -17.15
C GLY A 279 -10.58 18.97 -17.00
N GLU A 280 -9.97 17.84 -16.67
CA GLU A 280 -10.61 16.53 -16.49
C GLU A 280 -10.20 15.94 -15.13
N ASP A 281 -11.11 15.22 -14.48
CA ASP A 281 -10.80 14.51 -13.23
C ASP A 281 -9.79 13.39 -13.50
N VAL A 282 -8.58 13.54 -12.95
CA VAL A 282 -7.51 12.56 -13.09
C VAL A 282 -7.58 11.54 -11.95
N ARG A 283 -7.78 10.27 -12.29
CA ARG A 283 -7.72 9.19 -11.30
C ARG A 283 -6.28 8.88 -10.95
N VAL A 284 -5.96 8.98 -9.66
CA VAL A 284 -4.65 8.66 -9.10
C VAL A 284 -4.80 7.56 -8.05
N GLN A 285 -3.88 6.62 -8.05
CA GLN A 285 -3.76 5.59 -7.04
C GLN A 285 -2.32 5.48 -6.57
N GLU A 286 -2.10 5.07 -5.33
CA GLU A 286 -0.77 4.93 -4.76
C GLU A 286 -0.56 3.62 -4.00
N ASP A 287 0.70 3.19 -3.95
CA ASP A 287 1.22 2.27 -2.95
C ASP A 287 2.54 2.84 -2.38
N PRO A 288 3.17 2.20 -1.38
CA PRO A 288 4.41 2.71 -0.79
C PRO A 288 5.59 2.95 -1.75
N TYR A 289 5.52 2.42 -2.97
CA TYR A 289 6.61 2.38 -3.93
C TYR A 289 6.24 2.95 -5.32
N ARG A 290 4.98 3.32 -5.54
CA ARG A 290 4.53 3.86 -6.83
C ARG A 290 3.26 4.70 -6.72
N ILE A 291 3.11 5.60 -7.67
CA ILE A 291 1.88 6.33 -7.96
C ILE A 291 1.47 5.99 -9.38
N VAL A 292 0.21 5.64 -9.59
CA VAL A 292 -0.36 5.34 -10.89
C VAL A 292 -1.43 6.38 -11.21
N VAL A 293 -1.22 7.02 -12.35
CA VAL A 293 -2.07 8.09 -12.86
C VAL A 293 -2.73 7.57 -14.13
N GLU A 294 -4.05 7.60 -14.18
CA GLU A 294 -4.77 7.37 -15.44
C GLU A 294 -4.62 8.60 -16.34
N LYS A 295 -4.23 8.37 -17.59
CA LYS A 295 -3.98 9.43 -18.56
C LYS A 295 -5.30 10.12 -18.91
N ALA A 296 -5.48 11.34 -18.42
CA ALA A 296 -6.32 12.36 -19.04
C ALA A 296 -5.54 13.07 -20.16
N GLY A 297 -6.26 13.66 -21.12
CA GLY A 297 -5.76 14.37 -22.31
C GLY A 297 -4.24 14.38 -22.56
N GLY A 298 -3.74 13.64 -23.56
CA GLY A 298 -2.36 13.78 -24.08
C GLY A 298 -1.18 13.62 -23.10
N LEU A 299 -1.41 13.31 -21.82
CA LEU A 299 -0.38 13.27 -20.78
C LEU A 299 0.69 12.20 -21.09
N THR A 300 1.93 12.64 -21.19
CA THR A 300 3.11 11.80 -21.51
C THR A 300 4.04 11.67 -20.30
N GLY A 301 4.90 10.65 -20.32
CA GLY A 301 5.92 10.45 -19.29
C GLY A 301 6.94 11.60 -19.22
N GLU A 302 7.23 12.25 -20.34
CA GLU A 302 8.09 13.45 -20.36
C GLU A 302 7.38 14.68 -19.79
N ALA A 303 6.06 14.82 -19.98
CA ALA A 303 5.29 15.87 -19.30
C ALA A 303 5.29 15.65 -17.78
N MET A 304 5.01 14.43 -17.32
CA MET A 304 5.08 14.08 -15.90
C MET A 304 6.49 14.30 -15.31
N LYS A 305 7.54 13.99 -16.06
CA LYS A 305 8.92 14.25 -15.65
C LYS A 305 9.17 15.74 -15.43
N ARG A 306 8.74 16.59 -16.37
CA ARG A 306 8.85 18.06 -16.22
C ARG A 306 8.09 18.55 -15.01
N LEU A 307 6.85 18.08 -14.83
CA LEU A 307 6.05 18.42 -13.66
C LEU A 307 6.76 18.09 -12.34
N LEU A 308 7.31 16.88 -12.20
CA LEU A 308 8.06 16.49 -10.99
C LEU A 308 9.33 17.32 -10.76
N LEU A 309 10.00 17.78 -11.83
CA LEU A 309 11.16 18.67 -11.73
C LEU A 309 10.78 20.11 -11.37
N GLU A 310 9.58 20.55 -11.73
CA GLU A 310 9.07 21.89 -11.44
C GLU A 310 8.41 22.00 -10.06
N LEU A 311 7.89 20.88 -9.53
CA LEU A 311 7.22 20.81 -8.22
C LEU A 311 8.00 21.51 -7.08
N PRO A 312 9.32 21.32 -6.91
CA PRO A 312 10.08 21.99 -5.84
C PRO A 312 10.06 23.53 -5.91
N ASN A 313 9.69 24.11 -7.05
CA ASN A 313 9.60 25.57 -7.24
C ASN A 313 8.18 26.12 -7.05
N LYS A 314 7.20 25.26 -6.75
CA LYS A 314 5.80 25.64 -6.48
C LYS A 314 5.53 25.66 -4.98
N ASP A 315 4.44 26.32 -4.57
CA ASP A 315 3.95 26.24 -3.20
C ASP A 315 3.21 24.90 -2.98
N VAL A 316 3.97 23.83 -2.81
CA VAL A 316 3.45 22.47 -2.64
C VAL A 316 2.59 22.37 -1.37
N ARG A 317 2.88 23.17 -0.34
CA ARG A 317 2.07 23.22 0.88
C ARG A 317 0.67 23.75 0.54
N ALA A 318 0.57 24.88 -0.14
CA ALA A 318 -0.74 25.42 -0.53
C ALA A 318 -1.52 24.45 -1.43
N ILE A 319 -0.85 23.85 -2.44
CA ILE A 319 -1.49 22.89 -3.37
C ILE A 319 -1.99 21.65 -2.61
N ALA A 320 -1.18 21.11 -1.69
CA ALA A 320 -1.57 19.94 -0.90
C ALA A 320 -2.78 20.26 0.00
N LEU A 321 -2.78 21.41 0.68
CA LEU A 321 -3.88 21.83 1.53
C LEU A 321 -5.18 22.02 0.73
N GLU A 322 -5.10 22.64 -0.44
CA GLU A 322 -6.26 22.79 -1.32
C GLU A 322 -6.78 21.44 -1.80
N ALA A 323 -5.90 20.56 -2.28
CA ALA A 323 -6.28 19.22 -2.74
C ALA A 323 -7.00 18.42 -1.64
N VAL A 324 -6.56 18.56 -0.39
CA VAL A 324 -7.08 17.83 0.76
C VAL A 324 -8.41 18.38 1.24
N SER A 325 -8.56 19.71 1.28
CA SER A 325 -9.81 20.36 1.70
C SER A 325 -11.06 19.88 0.93
N LYS A 326 -10.86 19.41 -0.32
CA LYS A 326 -11.92 18.93 -1.21
C LYS A 326 -12.38 17.50 -0.89
N THR A 327 -11.58 16.73 -0.15
CA THR A 327 -11.76 15.27 0.00
C THR A 327 -12.84 14.94 1.02
N GLY A 328 -13.37 13.72 0.93
CA GLY A 328 -14.35 13.21 1.89
C GLY A 328 -13.74 12.99 3.27
N LEU A 329 -12.51 12.48 3.29
CA LEU A 329 -11.76 12.22 4.51
C LEU A 329 -11.49 13.50 5.31
N PHE A 330 -11.09 14.61 4.67
CA PHE A 330 -10.90 15.87 5.39
C PHE A 330 -12.20 16.39 6.01
N LYS A 331 -13.32 16.32 5.28
CA LYS A 331 -14.64 16.70 5.81
C LYS A 331 -14.99 15.88 7.04
N HIS A 332 -14.70 14.59 7.02
CA HIS A 332 -14.91 13.69 8.14
C HIS A 332 -14.02 14.04 9.35
N ARG A 333 -12.71 14.27 9.15
CA ARG A 333 -11.79 14.76 10.19
C ARG A 333 -12.28 16.07 10.80
N LEU A 334 -12.74 17.00 9.96
CA LEU A 334 -13.30 18.28 10.41
C LEU A 334 -14.53 18.07 11.31
N ILE A 335 -15.43 17.15 10.97
CA ILE A 335 -16.58 16.82 11.83
C ILE A 335 -16.11 16.26 13.17
N HIS A 336 -15.13 15.35 13.18
CA HIS A 336 -14.57 14.79 14.41
C HIS A 336 -13.98 15.86 15.31
N VAL A 337 -13.16 16.75 14.76
CA VAL A 337 -12.59 17.87 15.50
C VAL A 337 -13.69 18.82 15.96
N ALA A 338 -14.63 19.20 15.10
CA ALA A 338 -15.75 20.06 15.45
C ALA A 338 -16.62 19.47 16.58
N ARG A 339 -16.82 18.14 16.61
CA ARG A 339 -17.47 17.43 17.73
C ARG A 339 -16.66 17.59 19.01
N LYS A 340 -15.33 17.41 18.98
CA LYS A 340 -14.45 17.60 20.16
C LYS A 340 -14.44 19.04 20.69
N PHE A 341 -14.59 20.04 19.82
CA PHE A 341 -14.80 21.44 20.20
C PHE A 341 -16.24 21.74 20.67
N GLY A 342 -17.16 20.78 20.56
CA GLY A 342 -18.57 20.96 20.90
C GLY A 342 -19.31 21.89 19.94
N ALA A 343 -18.82 22.04 18.70
CA ALA A 343 -19.49 22.79 17.63
C ALA A 343 -20.61 21.96 16.98
N ILE A 344 -20.50 20.63 17.05
CA ILE A 344 -21.42 19.67 16.43
C ILE A 344 -21.84 18.64 17.48
N ALA A 345 -23.15 18.36 17.55
CA ALA A 345 -23.69 17.29 18.38
C ALA A 345 -23.32 15.90 17.82
N ARG A 346 -23.12 14.91 18.68
CA ARG A 346 -22.67 13.55 18.28
C ARG A 346 -23.59 12.88 17.26
N GLY A 347 -24.91 13.08 17.36
CA GLY A 347 -25.91 12.47 16.47
C GLY A 347 -26.40 13.34 15.32
N ALA A 348 -25.67 14.40 14.95
CA ALA A 348 -26.05 15.24 13.82
C ALA A 348 -25.84 14.49 12.49
N ASP A 349 -26.92 14.31 11.72
CA ASP A 349 -26.86 13.78 10.36
C ASP A 349 -26.60 14.92 9.37
N PHE A 350 -25.62 14.72 8.49
CA PHE A 350 -25.23 15.70 7.49
C PHE A 350 -25.50 15.17 6.08
N THR A 351 -26.12 16.01 5.25
CA THR A 351 -26.19 15.78 3.79
C THR A 351 -24.96 16.40 3.12
N ASP A 352 -24.52 15.88 1.96
CA ASP A 352 -23.31 16.38 1.28
C ASP A 352 -23.29 17.88 1.00
N PHE A 353 -24.46 18.46 0.68
CA PHE A 353 -24.60 19.90 0.47
C PHE A 353 -24.31 20.71 1.75
N SER A 354 -24.77 20.22 2.90
CA SER A 354 -24.49 20.84 4.20
C SER A 354 -23.02 20.74 4.60
N LEU A 355 -22.33 19.66 4.23
CA LEU A 355 -20.92 19.46 4.56
C LEU A 355 -20.00 20.48 3.88
N ARG A 356 -20.25 20.80 2.60
CA ARG A 356 -19.46 21.82 1.88
C ARG A 356 -19.61 23.20 2.51
N GLN A 357 -20.82 23.57 2.94
CA GLN A 357 -21.06 24.84 3.63
C GLN A 357 -20.40 24.85 5.02
N LEU A 358 -20.43 23.71 5.71
CA LEU A 358 -19.82 23.54 7.02
C LEU A 358 -18.30 23.72 6.97
N VAL A 359 -17.62 23.12 5.98
CA VAL A 359 -16.19 23.34 5.75
C VAL A 359 -15.87 24.83 5.62
N ARG A 360 -16.60 25.53 4.74
CA ARG A 360 -16.43 26.98 4.52
C ARG A 360 -16.67 27.80 5.79
N SER A 361 -17.63 27.40 6.62
CA SER A 361 -17.95 28.12 7.86
C SER A 361 -16.85 28.03 8.91
N PHE A 362 -16.03 26.98 8.87
CA PHE A 362 -14.91 26.79 9.80
C PHE A 362 -13.57 27.26 9.23
N GLU A 363 -13.48 27.67 7.96
CA GLU A 363 -12.25 28.22 7.38
C GLU A 363 -11.72 29.39 8.23
N GLY A 364 -10.41 29.36 8.52
CA GLY A 364 -9.76 30.37 9.37
C GLY A 364 -10.01 30.22 10.87
N THR A 365 -10.78 29.22 11.32
CA THR A 365 -11.01 28.94 12.75
C THR A 365 -10.01 27.94 13.32
N ALA A 366 -9.91 27.88 14.66
CA ALA A 366 -9.10 26.87 15.35
C ALA A 366 -9.51 25.42 15.04
N ILE A 367 -10.79 25.18 14.73
CA ILE A 367 -11.32 23.86 14.35
C ILE A 367 -10.71 23.40 13.03
N PHE A 368 -10.65 24.29 12.04
CA PHE A 368 -10.12 23.96 10.72
C PHE A 368 -8.61 23.75 10.74
N GLU A 369 -7.88 24.60 11.47
CA GLU A 369 -6.43 24.42 11.68
C GLU A 369 -6.12 23.11 12.42
N GLU A 370 -6.94 22.74 13.41
CA GLU A 370 -6.80 21.46 14.11
C GLU A 370 -7.11 20.26 13.20
N ALA A 371 -8.16 20.32 12.39
CA ALA A 371 -8.47 19.28 11.41
C ALA A 371 -7.36 19.09 10.37
N LEU A 372 -6.70 20.17 9.95
CA LEU A 372 -5.54 20.09 9.08
C LEU A 372 -4.35 19.42 9.76
N LYS A 373 -4.05 19.78 11.02
CA LYS A 373 -2.98 19.13 11.80
C LYS A 373 -3.26 17.63 11.99
N ASP A 374 -4.50 17.26 12.29
CA ASP A 374 -4.91 15.86 12.44
C ASP A 374 -4.75 15.07 11.14
N MET A 375 -5.11 15.67 10.00
CA MET A 375 -4.92 15.08 8.67
C MET A 375 -3.43 14.95 8.30
N GLU A 376 -2.62 15.96 8.58
CA GLU A 376 -1.16 15.93 8.38
C GLU A 376 -0.47 14.88 9.27
N ALA A 377 -1.02 14.55 10.44
CA ALA A 377 -0.43 13.56 11.34
C ALA A 377 -0.79 12.11 10.95
N ASN A 378 -2.03 11.89 10.49
CA ASN A 378 -2.55 10.53 10.33
C ASN A 378 -2.67 10.07 8.87
N ASP A 379 -2.92 10.99 7.94
CA ASP A 379 -3.39 10.64 6.59
C ASP A 379 -2.45 11.14 5.48
N MET A 380 -1.45 11.95 5.81
CA MET A 380 -0.50 12.57 4.89
C MET A 380 0.89 12.73 5.51
N ASP A 381 1.91 12.98 4.68
CA ASP A 381 3.25 13.37 5.16
C ASP A 381 3.80 14.50 4.27
N LEU A 382 3.34 15.73 4.55
CA LEU A 382 3.82 16.92 3.88
C LEU A 382 5.28 17.26 4.21
N PRO A 383 5.75 17.17 5.47
CA PRO A 383 7.18 17.35 5.79
C PRO A 383 8.09 16.40 5.00
N GLY A 384 7.73 15.11 4.94
CA GLY A 384 8.45 14.10 4.17
C GLY A 384 8.42 14.38 2.67
N LEU A 385 7.29 14.84 2.12
CA LEU A 385 7.21 15.26 0.72
C LEU A 385 8.15 16.42 0.43
N LEU A 386 8.15 17.47 1.26
CA LEU A 386 9.04 18.62 1.09
C LEU A 386 10.52 18.22 1.18
N GLN A 387 10.86 17.31 2.09
CA GLN A 387 12.20 16.74 2.19
C GLN A 387 12.61 16.02 0.89
N VAL A 388 11.75 15.19 0.33
CA VAL A 388 12.04 14.47 -0.92
C VAL A 388 12.15 15.41 -2.11
N LEU A 389 11.27 16.42 -2.22
CA LEU A 389 11.34 17.42 -3.28
C LEU A 389 12.61 18.26 -3.19
N GLU A 390 13.10 18.52 -1.98
CA GLU A 390 14.40 19.17 -1.77
C GLU A 390 15.56 18.32 -2.29
N LEU A 391 15.52 17.00 -2.09
CA LEU A 391 16.52 16.07 -2.64
C LEU A 391 16.46 16.02 -4.18
N VAL A 392 15.27 16.13 -4.77
CA VAL A 392 15.09 16.28 -6.22
C VAL A 392 15.70 17.60 -6.70
N ARG A 393 15.43 18.72 -6.00
CA ARG A 393 15.97 20.04 -6.31
C ARG A 393 17.50 20.07 -6.30
N ARG A 394 18.13 19.37 -5.36
CA ARG A 394 19.60 19.23 -5.26
C ARG A 394 20.20 18.26 -6.29
N GLY A 395 19.37 17.51 -7.00
CA GLY A 395 19.81 16.49 -7.96
C GLY A 395 20.32 15.19 -7.30
N GLU A 396 20.07 15.01 -5.99
CA GLU A 396 20.39 13.79 -5.26
C GLU A 396 19.45 12.64 -5.66
N ILE A 397 18.17 12.98 -5.93
CA ILE A 397 17.19 12.09 -6.55
C ILE A 397 17.01 12.51 -8.01
N LYS A 398 17.34 11.60 -8.93
CA LYS A 398 17.18 11.81 -10.37
C LYS A 398 15.81 11.32 -10.84
N ILE A 399 15.39 11.77 -12.03
CA ILE A 399 14.13 11.35 -12.66
C ILE A 399 14.39 10.87 -14.08
N ALA A 400 13.97 9.65 -14.39
CA ALA A 400 14.10 9.05 -15.72
C ALA A 400 12.73 8.63 -16.28
N ALA A 401 12.43 9.05 -17.51
CA ALA A 401 11.27 8.55 -18.25
C ALA A 401 11.66 7.32 -19.07
N ILE A 402 10.89 6.25 -18.94
CA ILE A 402 11.01 5.02 -19.71
C ILE A 402 10.03 5.13 -20.89
N ARG A 403 10.56 5.06 -22.12
CA ARG A 403 9.77 5.14 -23.35
C ARG A 403 8.66 4.10 -23.36
N ARG A 404 7.51 4.43 -23.96
CA ARG A 404 6.34 3.56 -24.08
C ARG A 404 6.70 2.18 -24.63
N ARG A 405 6.23 1.12 -23.97
CA ARG A 405 6.46 -0.28 -24.37
C ARG A 405 5.17 -1.08 -24.43
N ARG A 406 5.22 -2.21 -25.14
CA ARG A 406 4.13 -3.21 -25.15
C ARG A 406 4.05 -4.00 -23.84
N ILE A 407 5.20 -4.29 -23.23
CA ILE A 407 5.33 -5.05 -21.98
C ILE A 407 5.93 -4.12 -20.93
N PRO A 408 5.34 -4.03 -19.72
CA PRO A 408 5.85 -3.18 -18.67
C PRO A 408 7.18 -3.72 -18.11
N THR A 409 7.98 -2.88 -17.47
CA THR A 409 9.19 -3.31 -16.77
C THR A 409 8.86 -4.30 -15.63
N PRO A 410 9.77 -5.22 -15.26
CA PRO A 410 9.49 -6.22 -14.23
C PRO A 410 8.98 -5.66 -12.91
N ILE A 411 9.51 -4.52 -12.44
CA ILE A 411 9.06 -3.89 -11.18
C ILE A 411 7.70 -3.19 -11.39
N ALA A 412 7.48 -2.52 -12.53
CA ALA A 412 6.17 -1.94 -12.86
C ALA A 412 5.08 -3.01 -12.99
N ARG A 413 5.43 -4.21 -13.49
CA ARG A 413 4.53 -5.38 -13.59
C ARG A 413 3.96 -5.78 -12.23
N ILE A 414 4.76 -5.76 -11.14
CA ILE A 414 4.25 -5.99 -9.78
C ILE A 414 3.16 -4.98 -9.43
N GLY A 415 3.41 -3.71 -9.76
CA GLY A 415 2.49 -2.60 -9.49
C GLY A 415 1.19 -2.77 -10.24
N ILE A 416 1.27 -3.05 -11.54
CA ILE A 416 0.11 -3.31 -12.39
C ILE A 416 -0.66 -4.54 -11.89
N GLN A 417 0.02 -5.60 -11.45
CA GLN A 417 -0.64 -6.78 -10.89
C GLN A 417 -1.32 -6.49 -9.55
N ARG A 418 -0.70 -5.70 -8.68
CA ARG A 418 -1.30 -5.30 -7.39
C ARG A 418 -2.46 -4.35 -7.60
N ILE A 419 -2.30 -3.36 -8.46
CA ILE A 419 -3.38 -2.43 -8.84
C ILE A 419 -4.49 -3.23 -9.50
N SER A 420 -4.24 -4.09 -10.50
CA SER A 420 -5.26 -4.99 -11.07
C SER A 420 -5.93 -5.93 -10.05
N ARG A 421 -5.27 -6.27 -8.93
CA ARG A 421 -5.87 -7.01 -7.81
C ARG A 421 -6.66 -6.12 -6.84
N LYS A 422 -6.28 -4.84 -6.70
CA LYS A 422 -6.95 -3.83 -5.86
C LYS A 422 -8.04 -3.04 -6.61
N THR A 423 -7.98 -3.02 -7.95
CA THR A 423 -8.75 -2.26 -8.93
C THR A 423 -8.14 -2.50 -10.32
N ASP A 424 -8.62 -3.49 -11.08
CA ASP A 424 -8.77 -3.38 -12.55
C ASP A 424 -9.02 -4.76 -13.21
N ILE A 425 -10.17 -4.88 -13.87
CA ILE A 425 -10.28 -5.61 -15.14
C ILE A 425 -9.43 -4.84 -16.14
N ILE A 426 -8.37 -5.45 -16.64
CA ILE A 426 -7.95 -5.21 -18.03
C ILE A 426 -8.81 -6.14 -18.91
N PRO A 427 -9.20 -5.71 -20.12
CA PRO A 427 -10.03 -6.52 -21.03
C PRO A 427 -9.56 -7.98 -21.08
N SER A 428 -10.51 -8.90 -20.88
CA SER A 428 -10.33 -10.30 -20.51
C SER A 428 -9.35 -11.08 -21.40
N GLU A 429 -9.17 -10.73 -22.66
CA GLU A 429 -8.26 -11.43 -23.57
C GLU A 429 -6.80 -10.95 -23.47
N LYS A 430 -6.56 -9.65 -23.29
CA LYS A 430 -5.21 -9.07 -23.27
C LYS A 430 -4.54 -9.18 -21.90
N LEU A 431 -5.32 -9.26 -20.82
CA LEU A 431 -4.81 -9.58 -19.47
C LEU A 431 -4.36 -11.02 -19.38
N LYS A 432 -5.17 -11.94 -19.91
CA LYS A 432 -4.85 -13.36 -19.99
C LYS A 432 -3.53 -13.55 -20.71
N GLY A 433 -3.35 -12.93 -21.88
CA GLY A 433 -2.07 -12.95 -22.59
C GLY A 433 -0.89 -12.44 -21.75
N ILE A 434 -1.04 -11.35 -20.98
CA ILE A 434 0.04 -10.83 -20.12
C ILE A 434 0.32 -11.75 -18.92
N LEU A 435 -0.72 -12.29 -18.29
CA LEU A 435 -0.58 -13.21 -17.16
C LEU A 435 0.05 -14.52 -17.61
N VAL A 436 -0.38 -15.04 -18.77
CA VAL A 436 0.19 -16.21 -19.44
C VAL A 436 1.65 -15.97 -19.79
N GLU A 437 1.99 -14.86 -20.46
CA GLU A 437 3.36 -14.53 -20.81
C GLU A 437 4.24 -14.25 -19.57
N SER A 438 3.68 -13.63 -18.53
CA SER A 438 4.36 -13.43 -17.26
C SER A 438 4.59 -14.75 -16.53
N ALA A 439 3.60 -15.65 -16.51
CA ALA A 439 3.73 -16.98 -15.91
C ALA A 439 4.75 -17.80 -16.70
N ARG A 440 4.70 -17.76 -18.03
CA ARG A 440 5.67 -18.40 -18.91
C ARG A 440 7.09 -17.95 -18.62
N ALA A 441 7.35 -16.64 -18.66
CA ALA A 441 8.68 -16.09 -18.39
C ALA A 441 9.17 -16.43 -16.97
N ARG A 442 8.27 -16.47 -16.00
CA ARG A 442 8.55 -16.85 -14.60
C ARG A 442 8.93 -18.32 -14.50
N LEU A 443 8.06 -19.22 -14.94
CA LEU A 443 8.23 -20.68 -14.83
C LEU A 443 9.48 -21.16 -15.57
N LEU A 444 9.77 -20.60 -16.74
CA LEU A 444 10.97 -20.93 -17.51
C LEU A 444 12.28 -20.50 -16.84
N ASN A 445 12.26 -19.44 -16.01
CA ASN A 445 13.43 -19.01 -15.26
C ASN A 445 13.55 -19.66 -13.88
N GLU A 446 12.54 -20.40 -13.43
CA GLU A 446 12.61 -21.15 -12.18
C GLU A 446 13.65 -22.28 -12.30
N ALA A 447 14.28 -22.63 -11.18
CA ALA A 447 15.26 -23.70 -11.11
C ALA A 447 14.70 -24.89 -10.34
N LEU A 448 14.93 -26.10 -10.85
CA LEU A 448 14.52 -27.36 -10.24
C LEU A 448 15.75 -28.23 -10.02
N VAL A 449 15.75 -28.98 -8.92
CA VAL A 449 16.76 -30.01 -8.69
C VAL A 449 16.27 -31.31 -9.32
N LEU A 450 17.02 -31.79 -10.30
CA LEU A 450 16.78 -33.05 -10.99
C LEU A 450 17.48 -34.20 -10.28
N ILE A 451 16.87 -35.39 -10.31
CA ILE A 451 17.47 -36.64 -9.84
C ILE A 451 17.07 -37.79 -10.75
N CYS A 452 18.03 -38.56 -11.27
CA CYS A 452 17.69 -39.77 -12.03
C CYS A 452 17.32 -40.91 -11.08
N VAL A 453 16.08 -41.38 -11.14
CA VAL A 453 15.61 -42.50 -10.28
C VAL A 453 15.98 -43.89 -10.82
N ASN A 454 16.62 -43.95 -12.00
CA ASN A 454 17.11 -45.20 -12.59
C ASN A 454 18.55 -45.52 -12.17
N CYS A 455 19.48 -44.59 -12.43
CA CYS A 455 20.90 -44.80 -12.12
C CYS A 455 21.40 -44.05 -10.87
N TRP A 456 20.67 -43.05 -10.38
CA TRP A 456 21.05 -42.20 -9.24
C TRP A 456 22.33 -41.36 -9.42
N GLU A 457 23.02 -41.47 -10.56
CA GLU A 457 24.28 -40.75 -10.82
C GLU A 457 24.07 -39.30 -11.29
N TYR A 458 22.87 -38.94 -11.77
CA TYR A 458 22.55 -37.58 -12.22
C TYR A 458 21.76 -36.82 -11.16
N VAL A 459 22.39 -35.79 -10.60
CA VAL A 459 21.75 -34.79 -9.72
C VAL A 459 22.27 -33.39 -10.04
N GLU A 460 21.39 -32.52 -10.53
CA GLU A 460 21.77 -31.18 -10.95
C GLU A 460 20.65 -30.16 -10.70
N ASN A 461 21.01 -28.92 -10.41
CA ASN A 461 20.06 -27.82 -10.31
C ASN A 461 20.05 -27.06 -11.65
N VAL A 462 18.94 -27.16 -12.39
CA VAL A 462 18.84 -26.65 -13.75
C VAL A 462 17.64 -25.71 -13.86
N ARG A 463 17.82 -24.59 -14.58
CA ARG A 463 16.70 -23.69 -14.93
C ARG A 463 15.84 -24.36 -16.00
N VAL A 464 14.52 -24.28 -15.86
CA VAL A 464 13.57 -24.97 -16.75
C VAL A 464 13.80 -24.65 -18.23
N LYS A 465 14.13 -23.40 -18.58
CA LYS A 465 14.44 -22.99 -19.95
C LYS A 465 15.65 -23.69 -20.60
N ASN A 466 16.52 -24.31 -19.80
CA ASN A 466 17.73 -24.99 -20.27
C ASN A 466 17.54 -26.52 -20.34
N LEU A 467 16.36 -27.05 -20.01
CA LEU A 467 16.09 -28.48 -20.05
C LEU A 467 15.86 -28.96 -21.48
N PRO A 468 16.38 -30.14 -21.85
CA PRO A 468 16.04 -30.78 -23.12
C PRO A 468 14.61 -31.34 -23.09
N ASP A 469 14.01 -31.49 -24.27
CA ASP A 469 12.73 -32.18 -24.46
C ASP A 469 12.92 -33.30 -25.50
N PRO A 470 12.82 -34.59 -25.12
CA PRO A 470 12.49 -35.12 -23.80
C PRO A 470 13.60 -34.93 -22.76
N ILE A 471 13.21 -34.86 -21.47
CA ILE A 471 14.16 -34.76 -20.34
C ILE A 471 14.85 -36.12 -20.16
N GLN A 472 16.17 -36.18 -20.34
CA GLN A 472 16.94 -37.43 -20.27
C GLN A 472 18.13 -37.35 -19.34
N CYS A 473 18.44 -38.46 -18.68
CA CYS A 473 19.68 -38.62 -17.92
C CYS A 473 20.89 -38.63 -18.87
N PRO A 474 21.94 -37.83 -18.63
CA PRO A 474 23.15 -37.84 -19.46
C PRO A 474 23.99 -39.12 -19.31
N TYR A 475 23.81 -39.88 -18.23
CA TYR A 475 24.59 -41.10 -17.96
C TYR A 475 23.91 -42.39 -18.44
N CYS A 476 22.60 -42.53 -18.24
CA CYS A 476 21.87 -43.75 -18.56
C CYS A 476 20.74 -43.57 -19.57
N HIS A 477 20.57 -42.35 -20.13
CA HIS A 477 19.55 -41.99 -21.10
C HIS A 477 18.09 -42.25 -20.69
N SER A 478 17.86 -42.59 -19.41
CA SER A 478 16.52 -42.77 -18.88
C SER A 478 15.77 -41.43 -18.81
N THR A 479 14.51 -41.46 -19.21
CA THR A 479 13.53 -40.38 -19.11
C THR A 479 12.88 -40.27 -17.73
N ARG A 480 13.12 -41.24 -16.83
CA ARG A 480 12.65 -41.23 -15.45
C ARG A 480 13.52 -40.30 -14.59
N ILE A 481 13.27 -39.00 -14.73
CA ILE A 481 13.95 -37.93 -13.99
C ILE A 481 12.98 -37.32 -12.97
N GLY A 482 13.28 -37.50 -11.69
CA GLY A 482 12.56 -36.85 -10.60
C GLY A 482 12.93 -35.37 -10.53
N MET A 483 11.96 -34.53 -10.17
CA MET A 483 12.08 -33.08 -10.10
C MET A 483 11.58 -32.60 -8.75
N VAL A 484 12.47 -32.03 -7.94
CA VAL A 484 12.17 -31.65 -6.55
C VAL A 484 12.60 -30.21 -6.25
N LYS A 485 11.86 -29.55 -5.35
CA LYS A 485 12.11 -28.17 -4.88
C LYS A 485 12.82 -28.15 -3.54
N GLU A 486 13.84 -28.98 -3.41
CA GLU A 486 14.63 -29.14 -2.20
C GLU A 486 16.07 -28.70 -2.46
N ALA A 487 16.86 -28.51 -1.41
CA ALA A 487 18.25 -28.13 -1.56
C ALA A 487 19.02 -29.23 -2.31
N LEU A 488 19.93 -28.83 -3.22
CA LEU A 488 20.73 -29.75 -4.03
C LEU A 488 21.46 -30.82 -3.19
N GLU A 489 21.95 -30.43 -2.00
CA GLU A 489 22.63 -31.31 -1.06
C GLU A 489 21.71 -32.38 -0.47
N ASP A 490 20.48 -32.03 -0.12
CA ASP A 490 19.49 -32.96 0.42
C ASP A 490 19.14 -34.04 -0.63
N VAL A 491 19.02 -33.64 -1.89
CA VAL A 491 18.74 -34.55 -3.01
C VAL A 491 19.94 -35.43 -3.35
N ARG A 492 21.17 -34.89 -3.28
CA ARG A 492 22.40 -35.68 -3.44
C ARG A 492 22.52 -36.79 -2.41
N ARG A 493 22.16 -36.54 -1.15
CA ARG A 493 22.15 -37.59 -0.10
C ARG A 493 21.19 -38.74 -0.43
N VAL A 494 20.03 -38.44 -1.01
CA VAL A 494 19.07 -39.46 -1.47
C VAL A 494 19.65 -40.29 -2.61
N ALA A 495 20.34 -39.63 -3.54
CA ALA A 495 21.00 -40.27 -4.68
C ALA A 495 22.18 -41.16 -4.26
N GLU A 496 23.04 -40.71 -3.35
CA GLU A 496 24.17 -41.47 -2.79
C GLU A 496 23.70 -42.76 -2.10
N LYS A 497 22.57 -42.67 -1.38
CA LYS A 497 21.92 -43.81 -0.74
C LYS A 497 21.14 -44.69 -1.72
N ARG A 498 21.09 -44.33 -3.01
CA ARG A 498 20.39 -45.03 -4.10
C ARG A 498 18.92 -45.33 -3.75
N GLY A 499 18.27 -44.41 -3.04
CA GLY A 499 16.89 -44.59 -2.58
C GLY A 499 16.70 -45.60 -1.43
N ARG A 500 17.77 -46.08 -0.78
CA ARG A 500 17.70 -47.09 0.30
C ARG A 500 17.98 -46.49 1.68
N SER A 501 17.40 -47.08 2.72
CA SER A 501 17.67 -46.70 4.12
C SER A 501 17.39 -45.23 4.45
N LEU A 502 16.39 -44.62 3.81
CA LEU A 502 15.99 -43.22 4.02
C LEU A 502 15.01 -43.10 5.20
N LYS A 503 15.09 -42.01 5.97
CA LYS A 503 14.16 -41.72 7.08
C LYS A 503 13.72 -40.26 7.07
N GLY A 504 12.48 -40.03 7.51
CA GLY A 504 11.94 -38.68 7.71
C GLY A 504 11.89 -37.85 6.43
N ARG A 505 12.69 -36.80 6.35
CA ARG A 505 12.72 -35.86 5.21
C ARG A 505 13.22 -36.50 3.92
N GLU A 506 14.27 -37.32 3.99
CA GLU A 506 14.84 -38.00 2.80
C GLU A 506 13.83 -38.93 2.12
N GLN A 507 12.99 -39.62 2.91
CA GLN A 507 11.94 -40.49 2.40
C GLN A 507 10.88 -39.70 1.62
N ARG A 508 10.49 -38.52 2.10
CA ARG A 508 9.55 -37.63 1.39
C ARG A 508 10.13 -37.12 0.07
N ILE A 509 11.44 -36.82 0.04
CA ILE A 509 12.13 -36.40 -1.20
C ILE A 509 12.08 -37.54 -2.22
N LEU A 510 12.35 -38.77 -1.80
CA LEU A 510 12.26 -39.94 -2.68
C LEU A 510 10.85 -40.15 -3.23
N GLU A 511 9.81 -40.06 -2.38
CA GLU A 511 8.41 -40.20 -2.81
C GLU A 511 8.05 -39.17 -3.88
N VAL A 512 8.37 -37.89 -3.65
CA VAL A 512 8.12 -36.83 -4.63
C VAL A 512 8.96 -37.03 -5.90
N ALA A 513 10.22 -37.46 -5.77
CA ALA A 513 11.09 -37.72 -6.92
C ALA A 513 10.54 -38.85 -7.81
N LEU A 514 9.98 -39.91 -7.21
CA LEU A 514 9.36 -41.01 -7.96
C LEU A 514 8.07 -40.56 -8.66
N GLU A 515 7.18 -39.85 -7.97
CA GLU A 515 5.94 -39.31 -8.55
C GLU A 515 6.23 -38.37 -9.73
N THR A 516 7.20 -37.45 -9.55
CA THR A 516 7.57 -36.50 -10.61
C THR A 516 8.35 -37.14 -11.75
N ALA A 517 9.09 -38.22 -11.49
CA ALA A 517 9.75 -38.99 -12.54
C ALA A 517 8.76 -39.67 -13.49
N GLU A 518 7.60 -40.10 -12.98
CA GLU A 518 6.53 -40.64 -13.83
C GLU A 518 5.90 -39.57 -14.72
N LEU A 519 5.74 -38.35 -14.19
CA LEU A 519 5.27 -37.22 -14.99
C LEU A 519 6.29 -36.81 -16.05
N ALA A 520 7.58 -36.83 -15.73
CA ALA A 520 8.68 -36.56 -16.67
C ALA A 520 8.69 -37.56 -17.82
N ASP A 521 8.57 -38.85 -17.49
CA ASP A 521 8.57 -39.96 -18.45
C ASP A 521 7.37 -39.89 -19.39
N ARG A 522 6.20 -39.49 -18.88
CA ARG A 522 4.95 -39.43 -19.66
C ARG A 522 4.78 -38.15 -20.46
N TYR A 523 5.17 -36.99 -19.91
CA TYR A 523 4.84 -35.67 -20.47
C TYR A 523 6.05 -34.82 -20.86
N GLY A 524 7.29 -35.23 -20.59
CA GLY A 524 8.49 -34.50 -20.99
C GLY A 524 8.62 -33.11 -20.37
N LEU A 525 9.13 -32.13 -21.13
CA LEU A 525 9.36 -30.75 -20.67
C LEU A 525 8.12 -30.07 -20.04
N PRO A 526 6.88 -30.21 -20.55
CA PRO A 526 5.67 -29.72 -19.89
C PRO A 526 5.57 -30.05 -18.39
N SER A 527 6.02 -31.24 -17.97
CA SER A 527 5.99 -31.63 -16.56
C SER A 527 6.90 -30.76 -15.69
N ALA A 528 8.09 -30.39 -16.18
CA ALA A 528 9.00 -29.50 -15.50
C ALA A 528 8.42 -28.08 -15.37
N VAL A 529 7.76 -27.59 -16.43
CA VAL A 529 7.12 -26.27 -16.40
C VAL A 529 5.95 -26.24 -15.42
N ALA A 530 5.13 -27.30 -15.35
CA ALA A 530 4.04 -27.41 -14.38
C ALA A 530 4.59 -27.46 -12.94
N LEU A 531 5.58 -28.32 -12.70
CA LEU A 531 6.20 -28.46 -11.39
C LEU A 531 6.93 -27.20 -10.93
N ALA A 532 7.40 -26.34 -11.83
CA ALA A 532 7.97 -25.03 -11.49
C ALA A 532 6.97 -24.09 -10.81
N GLY A 533 5.65 -24.31 -10.94
CA GLY A 533 4.61 -23.47 -10.33
C GLY A 533 4.67 -23.41 -8.80
N HIS A 534 4.38 -22.24 -8.22
CA HIS A 534 4.50 -22.01 -6.79
C HIS A 534 3.56 -22.92 -5.99
N ARG A 535 4.16 -23.68 -5.06
CA ARG A 535 3.44 -24.55 -4.10
C ARG A 535 2.56 -25.62 -4.74
N LEU A 536 2.80 -25.94 -6.02
CA LEU A 536 2.15 -27.07 -6.66
C LEU A 536 2.76 -28.38 -6.18
N LYS A 537 1.90 -29.34 -5.81
CA LYS A 537 2.29 -30.71 -5.51
C LYS A 537 2.32 -31.54 -6.81
N PRO A 538 2.95 -32.72 -6.84
CA PRO A 538 2.94 -33.59 -8.02
C PRO A 538 1.54 -33.87 -8.57
N ARG A 539 0.56 -34.11 -7.68
CA ARG A 539 -0.86 -34.28 -8.06
C ARG A 539 -1.48 -33.05 -8.74
N ASP A 540 -1.08 -31.84 -8.34
CA ASP A 540 -1.58 -30.62 -8.98
C ASP A 540 -1.00 -30.49 -10.39
N ALA A 541 0.28 -30.84 -10.57
CA ALA A 541 0.94 -30.89 -11.89
C ALA A 541 0.34 -31.97 -12.80
N GLU A 542 0.08 -33.16 -12.26
CA GLU A 542 -0.58 -34.25 -12.98
C GLU A 542 -1.96 -33.82 -13.52
N SER A 543 -2.79 -33.19 -12.68
CA SER A 543 -4.11 -32.71 -13.09
C SER A 543 -4.05 -31.64 -14.19
N ILE A 544 -3.00 -30.81 -14.22
CA ILE A 544 -2.77 -29.85 -15.32
C ILE A 544 -2.41 -30.59 -16.61
N LEU A 545 -1.46 -31.53 -16.53
CA LEU A 545 -0.93 -32.26 -17.69
C LEU A 545 -1.96 -33.21 -18.32
N GLU A 546 -2.86 -33.79 -17.52
CA GLU A 546 -3.99 -34.59 -18.01
C GLU A 546 -4.98 -33.75 -18.82
N ARG A 547 -5.16 -32.47 -18.46
CA ARG A 547 -6.07 -31.55 -19.15
C ARG A 547 -5.45 -30.90 -20.37
N GLU A 548 -4.17 -30.55 -20.28
CA GLU A 548 -3.42 -29.90 -21.35
C GLU A 548 -1.94 -30.34 -21.28
N PRO A 549 -1.50 -31.29 -22.13
CA PRO A 549 -0.13 -31.77 -22.12
C PRO A 549 0.84 -30.88 -22.91
N GLN A 550 0.36 -29.91 -23.70
CA GLN A 550 1.21 -29.05 -24.53
C GLN A 550 1.42 -27.66 -23.91
N LEU A 551 2.59 -27.05 -24.15
CA LEU A 551 2.94 -25.72 -23.65
C LEU A 551 2.26 -24.58 -24.44
N GLY A 552 0.92 -24.55 -24.44
CA GLY A 552 0.10 -23.50 -25.02
C GLY A 552 -0.40 -22.49 -23.98
N GLU A 553 -1.16 -21.48 -24.41
CA GLU A 553 -1.74 -20.46 -23.50
C GLU A 553 -2.59 -21.11 -22.39
N ARG A 554 -3.43 -22.08 -22.77
CA ARG A 554 -4.31 -22.83 -21.86
C ARG A 554 -3.54 -23.57 -20.76
N PHE A 555 -2.36 -24.09 -21.06
CA PHE A 555 -1.51 -24.75 -20.07
C PHE A 555 -1.08 -23.77 -18.97
N TYR A 556 -0.58 -22.59 -19.36
CA TYR A 556 -0.17 -21.57 -18.42
C TYR A 556 -1.35 -21.01 -17.62
N GLU A 557 -2.54 -20.91 -18.21
CA GLU A 557 -3.78 -20.57 -17.48
C GLU A 557 -4.09 -21.59 -16.38
N LEU A 558 -4.01 -22.89 -16.68
CA LEU A 558 -4.24 -23.96 -15.71
C LEU A 558 -3.21 -23.95 -14.58
N VAL A 559 -1.94 -23.65 -14.88
CA VAL A 559 -0.89 -23.48 -13.85
C VAL A 559 -1.23 -22.31 -12.92
N ILE A 560 -1.65 -21.16 -13.46
CA ILE A 560 -2.04 -19.98 -12.66
C ILE A 560 -3.24 -20.30 -11.76
N GLU A 561 -4.23 -21.02 -12.30
CA GLU A 561 -5.41 -21.43 -11.53
C GLU A 561 -5.04 -22.40 -10.40
N ALA A 562 -4.17 -23.37 -10.68
CA ALA A 562 -3.68 -24.31 -9.68
C ALA A 562 -2.88 -23.60 -8.56
N GLU A 563 -2.03 -22.62 -8.88
CA GLU A 563 -1.31 -21.82 -7.90
C GLU A 563 -2.26 -21.04 -6.99
N ARG A 564 -3.34 -20.48 -7.56
CA ARG A 564 -4.39 -19.77 -6.80
C ARG A 564 -5.11 -20.72 -5.83
N ASN A 565 -5.39 -21.94 -6.26
CA ASN A 565 -6.03 -22.96 -5.41
C ASN A 565 -5.08 -23.48 -4.33
N ALA A 566 -3.78 -23.63 -4.64
CA ALA A 566 -2.76 -23.99 -3.65
C ALA A 566 -2.60 -22.95 -2.55
N LEU A 567 -2.77 -21.65 -2.87
CA LEU A 567 -2.78 -20.56 -1.88
C LEU A 567 -3.96 -20.64 -0.90
N LYS A 568 -5.15 -21.09 -1.35
CA LYS A 568 -6.34 -21.22 -0.50
C LYS A 568 -6.21 -22.29 0.57
N ARG A 569 -5.42 -23.35 0.33
CA ARG A 569 -5.15 -24.45 1.28
C ARG A 569 -4.41 -23.99 2.56
N ARG A 570 -4.01 -22.72 2.65
CA ARG A 570 -3.31 -22.13 3.80
C ARG A 570 -4.25 -21.53 4.85
N PHE A 571 -5.50 -21.27 4.49
CA PHE A 571 -6.48 -20.60 5.36
C PHE A 571 -7.53 -21.58 5.93
N TRP A 572 -7.31 -22.88 5.77
CA TRP A 572 -8.17 -23.96 6.23
C TRP A 572 -7.35 -25.07 6.88
#